data_AF-A0A0G2A3S5-F1
#
_entry.id   AF-A0A0G2A3S5-F1
#
_cell.length_a   1.000
_cell.length_b   1.000
_cell.length_c   1.000
_cell.angle_alpha   90.00
_cell.angle_beta   90.00
_cell.angle_gamma   90.00
#
_symmetry.space_group_name_H-M   'P 1'
#
loop_
_entity.id
_entity.type
_entity.pdbx_description
1 polymer ?
#
loop_
_entity_poly.entity_id
_entity_poly.type
_entity_poly.pdbx_seq_one_letter_code
_entity_poly.pdbx_strand_id
1 'polypeptide(L)'
;IAFVLPLADSWRARSTLLLLGLFALSIHPLGGVPILLLLGLSLLALMRRVRWRQAGLCVGSVMALLALPALFVLYNLASGQSPVSPQSQMLSRFFTLFTDPYLPGALPIPFFVELFYDAMRWVPRFVVVLALFFAWRRRQTLTVSPVPMLILTGSLLGSLFLLSGFFTFADVIHYEQMEFAWRLLQTMFLLTTPWALVFLARLWKQYGGFSFERMSLLSLLMVIFITATWYLSYPQLNLKVRNAGASVSATDVEVARFLESRYDGESFLVLSHQMTSAAAIQESGFRHYLKTDDGLALWYAIPTGGKLYGYFLRMSMDGPTPELLNEIREFANVRHVYFVTYDSWPNAGFIRSRAASFADASYGVQGTKLVIYEYE
;
A
#
# COMPACT_ATOMS: atom_id res chain seq x y z
N ILE A 1 13.54 5.02 -14.24
CA ILE A 1 14.69 4.10 -14.45
C ILE A 1 14.32 2.92 -15.37
N ALA A 2 13.32 2.10 -15.02
CA ALA A 2 12.94 0.93 -15.85
C ALA A 2 12.61 1.27 -17.32
N PHE A 3 11.96 2.41 -17.59
CA PHE A 3 11.66 2.87 -18.95
C PHE A 3 12.87 3.32 -19.79
N VAL A 4 13.92 3.82 -19.14
CA VAL A 4 15.08 4.44 -19.81
C VAL A 4 16.28 3.49 -19.88
N LEU A 5 16.28 2.42 -19.07
CA LEU A 5 17.32 1.40 -19.08
C LEU A 5 17.61 0.81 -20.48
N PRO A 6 16.60 0.54 -21.34
CA PRO A 6 16.84 0.09 -22.71
C PRO A 6 17.59 1.09 -23.59
N LEU A 7 17.61 2.38 -23.22
CA LEU A 7 18.24 3.49 -23.96
C LEU A 7 19.62 3.84 -23.40
N ALA A 8 20.06 3.19 -22.32
CA ALA A 8 21.31 3.49 -21.64
C ALA A 8 22.51 2.78 -22.29
N ASP A 9 22.94 3.27 -23.44
CA ASP A 9 24.02 2.66 -24.22
C ASP A 9 25.42 3.14 -23.85
N SER A 10 25.52 4.25 -23.10
CA SER A 10 26.79 4.80 -22.61
C SER A 10 27.04 4.48 -21.14
N TRP A 11 28.32 4.48 -20.74
CA TRP A 11 28.70 4.33 -19.33
C TRP A 11 28.10 5.46 -18.47
N ARG A 12 28.09 6.70 -18.99
CA ARG A 12 27.52 7.87 -18.29
C ARG A 12 26.03 7.70 -18.02
N ALA A 13 25.27 7.21 -19.00
CA ALA A 13 23.85 6.94 -18.85
C ALA A 13 23.61 5.87 -17.77
N ARG A 14 24.39 4.80 -17.77
CA ARG A 14 24.29 3.72 -16.77
C ARG A 14 24.66 4.17 -15.37
N SER A 15 25.72 4.96 -15.22
CA SER A 15 26.10 5.57 -13.94
C SER A 15 25.00 6.49 -13.41
N THR A 16 24.37 7.27 -14.28
CA THR A 16 23.22 8.11 -13.90
C THR A 16 22.04 7.27 -13.41
N LEU A 17 21.73 6.18 -14.11
CA LEU A 17 20.66 5.26 -13.68
C LEU A 17 20.99 4.58 -12.34
N LEU A 18 22.27 4.26 -12.09
CA LEU A 18 22.71 3.71 -10.80
C LEU A 18 22.52 4.73 -9.66
N LEU A 19 22.91 5.98 -9.87
CA LEU A 19 22.69 7.06 -8.89
C LEU A 19 21.20 7.25 -8.60
N LEU A 20 20.35 7.26 -9.62
CA LEU A 20 18.90 7.32 -9.45
C LEU A 20 18.35 6.08 -8.71
N GLY A 21 18.94 4.89 -8.94
CA GLY A 21 18.58 3.67 -8.24
C GLY A 21 18.95 3.70 -6.75
N LEU A 22 20.14 4.23 -6.43
CA LEU A 22 20.57 4.46 -5.06
C LEU A 22 19.70 5.51 -4.36
N PHE A 23 19.34 6.58 -5.06
CA PHE A 23 18.39 7.57 -4.55
C PHE A 23 17.01 6.95 -4.27
N ALA A 24 16.50 6.12 -5.19
CA ALA A 24 15.25 5.39 -4.97
C ALA A 24 15.32 4.45 -3.76
N LEU A 25 16.49 3.82 -3.51
CA LEU A 25 16.72 2.99 -2.32
C LEU A 25 16.65 3.81 -1.03
N SER A 26 17.21 5.02 -1.02
CA SER A 26 17.16 5.93 0.13
C SER A 26 15.75 6.43 0.43
N ILE A 27 14.89 6.58 -0.58
CA ILE A 27 13.49 7.01 -0.39
C ILE A 27 12.61 5.83 0.04
N HIS A 28 12.65 4.73 -0.70
CA HIS A 28 11.74 3.61 -0.49
C HIS A 28 12.41 2.26 -0.82
N PRO A 29 12.89 1.51 0.19
CA PRO A 29 13.64 0.28 -0.02
C PRO A 29 12.93 -0.77 -0.89
N LEU A 30 11.61 -0.97 -0.71
CA LEU A 30 10.82 -1.90 -1.54
C LEU A 30 10.80 -1.54 -3.03
N GLY A 31 10.96 -0.26 -3.39
CA GLY A 31 11.04 0.17 -4.78
C GLY A 31 12.48 0.22 -5.30
N GLY A 32 13.41 0.71 -4.48
CA GLY A 32 14.82 0.88 -4.85
C GLY A 32 15.57 -0.43 -5.03
N VAL A 33 15.34 -1.43 -4.17
CA VAL A 33 16.01 -2.74 -4.26
C VAL A 33 15.72 -3.43 -5.62
N PRO A 34 14.46 -3.62 -6.04
CA PRO A 34 14.15 -4.14 -7.37
C PRO A 34 14.81 -3.38 -8.53
N ILE A 35 14.90 -2.06 -8.43
CA ILE A 35 15.55 -1.22 -9.45
C ILE A 35 17.05 -1.51 -9.54
N LEU A 36 17.75 -1.54 -8.40
CA LEU A 36 19.18 -1.84 -8.37
C LEU A 36 19.47 -3.26 -8.85
N LEU A 37 18.62 -4.22 -8.48
CA LEU A 37 18.70 -5.60 -8.99
C LEU A 37 18.50 -5.65 -10.50
N LEU A 38 17.54 -4.90 -11.05
CA LEU A 38 17.34 -4.80 -12.49
C LEU A 38 18.61 -4.27 -13.20
N LEU A 39 19.20 -3.19 -12.67
CA LEU A 39 20.42 -2.61 -13.22
C LEU A 39 21.58 -3.59 -13.16
N GLY A 40 21.77 -4.28 -12.04
CA GLY A 40 22.80 -5.31 -11.87
C GLY A 40 22.63 -6.46 -12.85
N LEU A 41 21.42 -7.03 -12.95
CA LEU A 41 21.10 -8.10 -13.91
C LEU A 41 21.33 -7.64 -15.37
N SER A 42 20.98 -6.39 -15.70
CA SER A 42 21.23 -5.83 -17.02
C SER A 42 22.72 -5.63 -17.32
N LEU A 43 23.56 -5.30 -16.34
CA LEU A 43 25.01 -5.26 -16.51
C LEU A 43 25.59 -6.65 -16.73
N LEU A 44 25.15 -7.64 -15.93
CA LEU A 44 25.57 -9.03 -16.07
C LEU A 44 25.21 -9.61 -17.44
N ALA A 45 24.05 -9.25 -17.98
CA ALA A 45 23.62 -9.69 -19.30
C ALA A 45 24.51 -9.20 -20.45
N LEU A 46 25.30 -8.14 -20.25
CA LEU A 46 26.25 -7.61 -21.25
C LEU A 46 27.62 -8.29 -21.21
N MET A 47 27.88 -9.17 -20.23
CA MET A 47 29.15 -9.88 -20.16
C MET A 47 29.36 -10.74 -21.41
N ARG A 48 30.50 -10.54 -22.09
CA ARG A 48 30.86 -11.27 -23.31
C ARG A 48 31.08 -12.77 -23.08
N ARG A 49 31.65 -13.14 -21.93
CA ARG A 49 31.95 -14.54 -21.60
C ARG A 49 30.68 -15.27 -21.13
N VAL A 50 30.20 -16.21 -21.95
CA VAL A 50 28.92 -16.92 -21.73
C VAL A 50 28.82 -17.60 -20.37
N ARG A 51 29.87 -18.33 -19.94
CA ARG A 51 29.89 -19.03 -18.64
C ARG A 51 29.73 -18.06 -17.46
N TRP A 52 30.48 -16.96 -17.46
CA TRP A 52 30.41 -15.94 -16.41
C TRP A 52 29.09 -15.17 -16.43
N ARG A 53 28.55 -14.90 -17.62
CA ARG A 53 27.22 -14.31 -17.78
C ARG A 53 26.14 -15.22 -17.16
N GLN A 54 26.15 -16.51 -17.46
CA GLN A 54 25.16 -17.47 -16.93
C GLN A 54 25.29 -17.63 -15.42
N ALA A 55 26.52 -17.81 -14.91
CA ALA A 55 26.78 -17.88 -13.47
C ALA A 55 26.34 -16.59 -12.76
N GLY A 56 26.71 -15.43 -13.31
CA GLY A 56 26.31 -14.13 -12.77
C GLY A 56 24.80 -13.93 -12.75
N LEU A 57 24.10 -14.28 -13.83
CA LEU A 57 22.63 -14.21 -13.88
C LEU A 57 21.95 -15.17 -12.90
N CYS A 58 22.51 -16.37 -12.69
CA CYS A 58 22.01 -17.34 -11.70
C CYS A 58 22.19 -16.83 -10.27
N VAL A 59 23.39 -16.33 -9.93
CA VAL A 59 23.63 -15.71 -8.62
C VAL A 59 22.75 -14.47 -8.45
N GLY A 60 22.63 -13.66 -9.50
CA GLY A 60 21.76 -12.48 -9.53
C GLY A 60 20.28 -12.81 -9.31
N SER A 61 19.79 -13.93 -9.86
CA SER A 61 18.39 -14.36 -9.65
C SER A 61 18.15 -14.80 -8.21
N VAL A 62 19.09 -15.51 -7.60
CA VAL A 62 19.02 -15.91 -6.19
C VAL A 62 19.09 -14.69 -5.27
N MET A 63 20.00 -13.76 -5.55
CA MET A 63 20.07 -12.48 -4.83
C MET A 63 18.76 -11.71 -4.95
N ALA A 64 18.18 -11.61 -6.15
CA ALA A 64 16.92 -10.90 -6.36
C ALA A 64 15.75 -11.55 -5.62
N LEU A 65 15.74 -12.88 -5.52
CA LEU A 65 14.73 -13.65 -4.79
C LEU A 65 14.81 -13.38 -3.28
N LEU A 66 16.02 -13.30 -2.75
CA LEU A 66 16.26 -13.23 -1.30
C LEU A 66 16.47 -11.81 -0.77
N ALA A 67 16.73 -10.81 -1.61
CA ALA A 67 17.09 -9.47 -1.15
C ALA A 67 16.03 -8.84 -0.24
N LEU A 68 14.75 -8.87 -0.64
CA LEU A 68 13.66 -8.32 0.18
C LEU A 68 13.39 -9.17 1.44
N PRO A 69 13.21 -10.50 1.35
CA PRO A 69 13.12 -11.35 2.54
C PRO A 69 14.29 -11.15 3.52
N ALA A 70 15.53 -11.01 3.04
CA ALA A 70 16.69 -10.79 3.88
C ALA A 70 16.62 -9.46 4.62
N LEU A 71 16.14 -8.38 3.97
CA LEU A 71 15.92 -7.10 4.65
C LEU A 71 14.87 -7.21 5.76
N PHE A 72 13.80 -7.99 5.54
CA PHE A 72 12.79 -8.22 6.56
C PHE A 72 13.25 -9.16 7.68
N VAL A 73 14.15 -10.11 7.39
CA VAL A 73 14.85 -10.88 8.44
C VAL A 73 15.65 -9.95 9.33
N LEU A 74 16.44 -9.04 8.73
CA LEU A 74 17.22 -8.05 9.48
C LEU A 74 16.32 -7.12 10.30
N TYR A 75 15.20 -6.68 9.73
CA TYR A 75 14.20 -5.88 10.44
C TYR A 75 13.66 -6.63 11.66
N ASN A 76 13.18 -7.87 11.49
CA ASN A 76 12.61 -8.65 12.59
C ASN A 76 13.66 -8.92 13.68
N LEU A 77 14.90 -9.24 13.32
CA LEU A 77 15.99 -9.41 14.28
C LEU A 77 16.28 -8.11 15.05
N ALA A 78 16.28 -6.96 14.36
CA ALA A 78 16.47 -5.65 14.98
C ALA A 78 15.30 -5.27 15.92
N SER A 79 14.08 -5.70 15.60
CA SER A 79 12.88 -5.54 16.44
C SER A 79 12.74 -6.61 17.53
N GLY A 80 13.73 -7.50 17.73
CA GLY A 80 13.68 -8.55 18.76
C GLY A 80 12.65 -9.66 18.48
N GLN A 81 12.19 -9.79 17.25
CA GLN A 81 11.20 -10.77 16.80
C GLN A 81 11.86 -11.97 16.12
N SER A 82 11.08 -13.05 15.93
CA SER A 82 11.53 -14.18 15.12
C SER A 82 11.90 -13.71 13.70
N PRO A 83 13.07 -14.09 13.16
CA PRO A 83 13.48 -13.69 11.81
C PRO A 83 12.49 -14.15 10.74
N VAL A 84 11.82 -15.28 10.99
CA VAL A 84 10.83 -15.90 10.11
C VAL A 84 9.68 -16.44 10.95
N SER A 85 8.45 -16.25 10.48
CA SER A 85 7.21 -16.68 11.13
C SER A 85 6.30 -17.40 10.12
N PRO A 86 6.53 -18.70 9.87
CA PRO A 86 5.77 -19.48 8.90
C PRO A 86 4.27 -19.48 9.20
N GLN A 87 3.46 -19.28 8.17
CA GLN A 87 2.00 -19.18 8.27
C GLN A 87 1.34 -20.49 7.81
N SER A 88 0.41 -21.02 8.61
CA SER A 88 -0.30 -22.27 8.29
C SER A 88 -1.09 -22.20 6.98
N GLN A 89 -1.50 -21.00 6.57
CA GLN A 89 -2.26 -20.74 5.34
C GLN A 89 -1.41 -20.05 4.26
N MET A 90 -0.10 -20.33 4.17
CA MET A 90 0.83 -19.64 3.26
C MET A 90 0.36 -19.61 1.78
N LEU A 91 -0.19 -20.71 1.26
CA LEU A 91 -0.70 -20.75 -0.12
C LEU A 91 -1.93 -19.85 -0.29
N SER A 92 -2.88 -19.92 0.64
CA SER A 92 -4.07 -19.07 0.62
C SER A 92 -3.68 -17.60 0.68
N ARG A 93 -2.80 -17.23 1.63
CA ARG A 93 -2.27 -15.86 1.76
C ARG A 93 -1.56 -15.36 0.51
N PHE A 94 -0.86 -16.23 -0.22
CA PHE A 94 -0.26 -15.86 -1.49
C PHE A 94 -1.32 -15.59 -2.58
N PHE A 95 -2.30 -16.48 -2.73
CA PHE A 95 -3.34 -16.32 -3.75
C PHE A 95 -4.30 -15.15 -3.46
N THR A 96 -4.53 -14.81 -2.19
CA THR A 96 -5.34 -13.63 -1.83
C THR A 96 -4.70 -12.31 -2.28
N LEU A 97 -3.39 -12.25 -2.52
CA LEU A 97 -2.74 -11.07 -3.11
C LEU A 97 -3.24 -10.75 -4.51
N PHE A 98 -3.76 -11.75 -5.23
CA PHE A 98 -4.32 -11.58 -6.57
C PHE A 98 -5.84 -11.36 -6.52
N THR A 99 -6.45 -11.47 -5.34
CA THR A 99 -7.83 -11.04 -5.08
C THR A 99 -7.88 -9.54 -4.82
N ASP A 100 -9.04 -8.89 -4.92
CA ASP A 100 -9.17 -7.45 -4.62
C ASP A 100 -9.70 -7.30 -3.18
N PRO A 101 -8.93 -6.69 -2.27
CA PRO A 101 -9.29 -6.57 -0.87
C PRO A 101 -10.37 -5.51 -0.65
N TYR A 102 -10.69 -4.69 -1.66
CA TYR A 102 -11.67 -3.60 -1.57
C TYR A 102 -13.03 -3.94 -2.18
N LEU A 103 -13.17 -5.16 -2.74
CA LEU A 103 -14.42 -5.71 -3.27
C LEU A 103 -15.26 -6.61 -2.32
N PRO A 104 -14.84 -7.02 -1.11
CA PRO A 104 -15.73 -7.79 -0.23
C PRO A 104 -16.89 -6.91 0.25
N GLY A 105 -18.13 -7.40 0.06
CA GLY A 105 -19.34 -6.72 0.55
C GLY A 105 -19.99 -5.74 -0.43
N ALA A 106 -19.69 -5.85 -1.73
CA ALA A 106 -20.41 -5.10 -2.76
C ALA A 106 -21.90 -5.45 -2.77
N LEU A 107 -22.75 -4.42 -2.73
CA LEU A 107 -24.18 -4.59 -2.98
C LEU A 107 -24.39 -5.01 -4.45
N PRO A 108 -25.48 -5.73 -4.78
CA PRO A 108 -25.74 -6.13 -6.15
C PRO A 108 -25.79 -4.88 -7.05
N ILE A 109 -24.91 -4.86 -8.05
CA ILE A 109 -24.85 -3.83 -9.09
C ILE A 109 -25.22 -4.47 -10.44
N PRO A 110 -25.64 -3.68 -11.45
CA PRO A 110 -25.93 -4.22 -12.77
C PRO A 110 -24.72 -4.97 -13.34
N PHE A 111 -24.96 -6.14 -13.97
CA PHE A 111 -23.91 -7.02 -14.51
C PHE A 111 -22.89 -6.30 -15.41
N PHE A 112 -23.34 -5.37 -16.26
CA PHE A 112 -22.43 -4.61 -17.13
C PHE A 112 -21.46 -3.72 -16.36
N VAL A 113 -21.88 -3.19 -15.22
CA VAL A 113 -21.02 -2.40 -14.32
C VAL A 113 -20.03 -3.34 -13.64
N GLU A 114 -20.47 -4.51 -13.19
CA GLU A 114 -19.59 -5.52 -12.62
C GLU A 114 -18.51 -5.99 -13.61
N LEU A 115 -18.91 -6.32 -14.84
CA LEU A 115 -18.00 -6.66 -15.92
C LEU A 115 -16.98 -5.53 -16.20
N PHE A 116 -17.41 -4.27 -16.09
CA PHE A 116 -16.52 -3.13 -16.27
C PHE A 116 -15.45 -3.03 -15.17
N TYR A 117 -15.83 -3.17 -13.89
CA TYR A 117 -14.87 -3.22 -12.78
C TYR A 117 -13.90 -4.41 -12.93
N ASP A 118 -14.41 -5.59 -13.28
CA ASP A 118 -13.59 -6.79 -13.47
C ASP A 118 -12.64 -6.63 -14.66
N ALA A 119 -13.12 -6.13 -15.81
CA ALA A 119 -12.29 -5.89 -16.97
C ALA A 119 -11.13 -4.93 -16.63
N MET A 120 -11.42 -3.81 -15.98
CA MET A 120 -10.39 -2.82 -15.63
C MET A 120 -9.41 -3.35 -14.58
N ARG A 121 -9.89 -4.20 -13.66
CA ARG A 121 -9.04 -4.93 -12.73
C ARG A 121 -8.10 -5.88 -13.47
N TRP A 122 -8.59 -6.67 -14.42
CA TRP A 122 -7.82 -7.74 -15.06
C TRP A 122 -6.97 -7.31 -16.25
N VAL A 123 -7.38 -6.29 -17.00
CA VAL A 123 -6.68 -5.85 -18.23
C VAL A 123 -5.21 -5.52 -17.98
N PRO A 124 -4.80 -4.74 -16.96
CA PRO A 124 -3.39 -4.47 -16.71
C PRO A 124 -2.58 -5.75 -16.44
N ARG A 125 -3.16 -6.72 -15.71
CA ARG A 125 -2.52 -8.01 -15.43
C ARG A 125 -2.35 -8.83 -16.70
N PHE A 126 -3.38 -8.90 -17.55
CA PHE A 126 -3.31 -9.58 -18.84
C PHE A 126 -2.28 -8.94 -19.77
N VAL A 127 -2.25 -7.60 -19.85
CA VAL A 127 -1.27 -6.87 -20.66
C VAL A 127 0.16 -7.18 -20.19
N VAL A 128 0.42 -7.21 -18.89
CA VAL A 128 1.72 -7.60 -18.34
C VAL A 128 2.08 -9.05 -18.68
N VAL A 129 1.15 -9.99 -18.47
CA VAL A 129 1.39 -11.42 -18.80
C VAL A 129 1.69 -11.61 -20.29
N LEU A 130 0.90 -10.98 -21.17
CA LEU A 130 1.11 -11.01 -22.62
C LEU A 130 2.45 -10.37 -23.01
N ALA A 131 2.83 -9.27 -22.35
CA ALA A 131 4.10 -8.60 -22.58
C ALA A 131 5.29 -9.49 -22.20
N LEU A 132 5.21 -10.15 -21.03
CA LEU A 132 6.24 -11.10 -20.58
C LEU A 132 6.32 -12.31 -21.51
N PHE A 133 5.18 -12.87 -21.93
CA PHE A 133 5.12 -13.96 -22.90
C PHE A 133 5.74 -13.57 -24.25
N PHE A 134 5.39 -12.38 -24.76
CA PHE A 134 5.95 -11.86 -26.00
C PHE A 134 7.46 -11.63 -25.87
N ALA A 135 7.90 -11.01 -24.78
CA ALA A 135 9.30 -10.78 -24.48
C ALA A 135 10.08 -12.11 -24.46
N TRP A 136 9.52 -13.16 -23.85
CA TRP A 136 10.09 -14.50 -23.86
C TRP A 136 10.20 -15.10 -25.26
N ARG A 137 9.13 -15.02 -26.07
CA ARG A 137 9.09 -15.57 -27.43
C ARG A 137 10.01 -14.82 -28.40
N ARG A 138 10.15 -13.51 -28.23
CA ARG A 138 10.93 -12.62 -29.11
C ARG A 138 12.31 -12.28 -28.56
N ARG A 139 12.78 -12.95 -27.50
CA ARG A 139 14.03 -12.65 -26.80
C ARG A 139 15.28 -12.60 -27.68
N GLN A 140 15.29 -13.30 -28.82
CA GLN A 140 16.41 -13.30 -29.77
C GLN A 140 16.34 -12.18 -30.82
N THR A 141 15.17 -11.56 -31.01
CA THR A 141 14.90 -10.59 -32.08
C THR A 141 14.77 -9.14 -31.58
N LEU A 142 14.75 -8.96 -30.26
CA LEU A 142 14.65 -7.65 -29.64
C LEU A 142 16.05 -7.05 -29.48
N THR A 143 16.20 -5.78 -29.83
CA THR A 143 17.45 -5.03 -29.69
C THR A 143 17.96 -5.03 -28.26
N VAL A 144 17.03 -4.97 -27.29
CA VAL A 144 17.32 -5.04 -25.86
C VAL A 144 16.85 -6.39 -25.35
N SER A 145 17.75 -7.11 -24.66
CA SER A 145 17.45 -8.43 -24.11
C SER A 145 16.39 -8.33 -23.00
N PRO A 146 15.28 -9.08 -23.08
CA PRO A 146 14.28 -9.13 -22.03
C PRO A 146 14.67 -10.01 -20.83
N VAL A 147 15.77 -10.76 -20.94
CA VAL A 147 16.18 -11.77 -19.94
C VAL A 147 16.34 -11.20 -18.53
N PRO A 148 17.01 -10.05 -18.30
CA PRO A 148 17.11 -9.46 -16.95
C PRO A 148 15.76 -9.19 -16.30
N MET A 149 14.80 -8.69 -17.08
CA MET A 149 13.46 -8.38 -16.59
C MET A 149 12.67 -9.64 -16.25
N LEU A 150 12.75 -10.67 -17.10
CA LEU A 150 12.09 -11.95 -16.85
C LEU A 150 12.64 -12.62 -15.59
N ILE A 151 13.96 -12.61 -15.42
CA ILE A 151 14.63 -13.10 -14.21
C ILE A 151 14.15 -12.32 -12.99
N LEU A 152 14.21 -10.99 -13.03
CA LEU A 152 13.76 -10.15 -11.92
C LEU A 152 12.30 -10.44 -11.57
N THR A 153 11.41 -10.49 -12.56
CA THR A 153 9.98 -10.73 -12.32
C THR A 153 9.74 -12.09 -11.66
N GLY A 154 10.41 -13.14 -12.13
CA GLY A 154 10.35 -14.47 -11.52
C GLY A 154 10.91 -14.48 -10.10
N SER A 155 12.04 -13.82 -9.86
CA SER A 155 12.63 -13.67 -8.53
C SER A 155 11.71 -12.92 -7.57
N LEU A 156 11.10 -11.81 -8.00
CA LEU A 156 10.17 -11.03 -7.17
C LEU A 156 8.86 -11.77 -6.91
N LEU A 157 8.38 -12.62 -7.83
CA LEU A 157 7.27 -13.54 -7.55
C LEU A 157 7.61 -14.52 -6.42
N GLY A 158 8.84 -15.05 -6.41
CA GLY A 158 9.31 -15.87 -5.31
C GLY A 158 9.46 -15.07 -4.00
N SER A 159 9.98 -13.85 -4.07
CA SER A 159 10.03 -12.95 -2.90
C SER A 159 8.63 -12.67 -2.36
N LEU A 160 7.66 -12.44 -3.25
CA LEU A 160 6.26 -12.22 -2.90
C LEU A 160 5.69 -13.40 -2.12
N PHE A 161 5.91 -14.62 -2.59
CA PHE A 161 5.51 -15.85 -1.90
C PHE A 161 6.15 -15.97 -0.51
N LEU A 162 7.45 -15.71 -0.41
CA LEU A 162 8.18 -15.73 0.86
C LEU A 162 7.59 -14.71 1.84
N LEU A 163 7.43 -13.45 1.42
CA LEU A 163 6.88 -12.38 2.25
C LEU A 163 5.45 -12.69 2.70
N SER A 164 4.61 -13.24 1.82
CA SER A 164 3.22 -13.53 2.15
C SER A 164 3.04 -14.72 3.10
N GLY A 165 3.95 -15.70 3.03
CA GLY A 165 3.84 -16.98 3.72
C GLY A 165 4.69 -17.14 4.97
N PHE A 166 5.75 -16.33 5.11
CA PHE A 166 6.79 -16.58 6.10
C PHE A 166 7.13 -15.39 7.00
N PHE A 167 6.45 -14.24 6.85
CA PHE A 167 6.73 -13.05 7.63
C PHE A 167 5.50 -12.50 8.34
N THR A 168 5.74 -11.99 9.54
CA THR A 168 4.83 -11.17 10.35
C THR A 168 5.64 -10.05 10.98
N PHE A 169 5.03 -8.89 11.14
CA PHE A 169 5.68 -7.68 11.64
C PHE A 169 5.00 -7.25 12.94
N ALA A 170 5.75 -7.14 14.04
CA ALA A 170 5.16 -6.86 15.35
C ALA A 170 4.50 -5.48 15.42
N ASP A 171 5.12 -4.47 14.82
CA ASP A 171 4.67 -3.07 14.87
C ASP A 171 3.61 -2.74 13.79
N VAL A 172 3.05 -3.77 13.16
CA VAL A 172 2.02 -3.63 12.13
C VAL A 172 0.77 -4.33 12.60
N ILE A 173 -0.37 -3.66 12.48
CA ILE A 173 -1.65 -4.21 12.88
C ILE A 173 -2.03 -5.44 12.04
N HIS A 174 -2.75 -6.37 12.65
CA HIS A 174 -3.05 -7.70 12.07
C HIS A 174 -3.59 -7.65 10.62
N TYR A 175 -4.48 -6.70 10.32
CA TYR A 175 -5.11 -6.61 9.01
C TYR A 175 -4.23 -5.92 7.95
N GLU A 176 -3.12 -5.28 8.34
CA GLU A 176 -2.16 -4.64 7.43
C GLU A 176 -0.91 -5.50 7.17
N GLN A 177 -0.83 -6.71 7.76
CA GLN A 177 0.34 -7.60 7.63
C GLN A 177 0.69 -7.94 6.18
N MET A 178 -0.26 -7.87 5.26
CA MET A 178 -0.07 -8.16 3.83
C MET A 178 0.27 -6.94 2.97
N GLU A 179 0.30 -5.74 3.54
CA GLU A 179 0.56 -4.50 2.80
C GLU A 179 1.92 -4.50 2.10
N PHE A 180 2.98 -5.02 2.74
CA PHE A 180 4.30 -5.08 2.11
C PHE A 180 4.33 -6.02 0.89
N ALA A 181 3.64 -7.16 0.98
CA ALA A 181 3.50 -8.09 -0.14
C ALA A 181 2.67 -7.45 -1.27
N TRP A 182 1.57 -6.78 -0.94
CA TRP A 182 0.75 -6.02 -1.89
C TRP A 182 1.53 -4.93 -2.62
N ARG A 183 2.33 -4.13 -1.89
CA ARG A 183 3.21 -3.10 -2.47
C ARG A 183 4.28 -3.71 -3.37
N LEU A 184 4.81 -4.88 -3.03
CA LEU A 184 5.73 -5.60 -3.91
C LEU A 184 5.05 -6.04 -5.20
N LEU A 185 3.84 -6.60 -5.12
CA LEU A 185 3.05 -6.98 -6.31
C LEU A 185 2.77 -5.76 -7.21
N GLN A 186 2.39 -4.62 -6.63
CA GLN A 186 2.22 -3.36 -7.37
C GLN A 186 3.53 -2.90 -8.03
N THR A 187 4.64 -2.99 -7.31
CA THR A 187 5.98 -2.65 -7.83
C THR A 187 6.35 -3.54 -9.03
N MET A 188 6.02 -4.83 -8.98
CA MET A 188 6.25 -5.76 -10.09
C MET A 188 5.44 -5.37 -11.34
N PHE A 189 4.17 -4.98 -11.18
CA PHE A 189 3.36 -4.48 -12.30
C PHE A 189 3.93 -3.19 -12.90
N LEU A 190 4.36 -2.25 -12.05
CA LEU A 190 5.00 -1.02 -12.50
C LEU A 190 6.30 -1.28 -13.26
N LEU A 191 7.16 -2.17 -12.76
CA LEU A 191 8.43 -2.50 -13.41
C LEU A 191 8.27 -3.24 -14.74
N THR A 192 7.18 -3.98 -14.92
CA THR A 192 6.86 -4.70 -16.18
C THR A 192 6.15 -3.85 -17.22
N THR A 193 5.59 -2.69 -16.82
CA THR A 193 4.90 -1.75 -17.71
C THR A 193 5.72 -1.30 -18.93
N PRO A 194 7.05 -1.01 -18.86
CA PRO A 194 7.84 -0.68 -20.04
C PRO A 194 7.78 -1.75 -21.14
N TRP A 195 7.77 -3.03 -20.76
CA TRP A 195 7.69 -4.14 -21.72
C TRP A 195 6.30 -4.30 -22.31
N ALA A 196 5.25 -3.97 -21.55
CA ALA A 196 3.92 -3.84 -22.08
C ALA A 196 3.84 -2.78 -23.18
N LEU A 197 4.49 -1.61 -22.98
CA LEU A 197 4.54 -0.59 -24.02
C LEU A 197 5.33 -1.04 -25.27
N VAL A 198 6.46 -1.73 -25.09
CA VAL A 198 7.23 -2.30 -26.23
C VAL A 198 6.38 -3.30 -27.01
N PHE A 199 5.62 -4.14 -26.32
CA PHE A 199 4.69 -5.08 -26.95
C PHE A 199 3.60 -4.36 -27.75
N LEU A 200 2.93 -3.37 -27.14
CA LEU A 200 1.90 -2.58 -27.81
C LEU A 200 2.45 -1.83 -29.04
N ALA A 201 3.64 -1.23 -28.93
CA ALA A 201 4.29 -0.54 -30.04
C ALA A 201 4.63 -1.48 -31.21
N ARG A 202 5.02 -2.74 -30.90
CA ARG A 202 5.29 -3.75 -31.93
C ARG A 202 4.02 -4.25 -32.60
N LEU A 203 2.96 -4.50 -31.84
CA LEU A 203 1.65 -4.82 -32.40
C LEU A 203 1.17 -3.69 -33.31
N TRP A 204 1.31 -2.44 -32.86
CA TRP A 204 1.00 -1.28 -33.66
C TRP A 204 1.78 -1.26 -34.97
N LYS A 205 3.09 -1.49 -34.95
CA LYS A 205 3.89 -1.51 -36.19
C LYS A 205 3.51 -2.67 -37.11
N GLN A 206 3.18 -3.84 -36.56
CA GLN A 206 2.84 -5.03 -37.35
C GLN A 206 1.47 -4.94 -38.01
N TYR A 207 0.51 -4.27 -37.36
CA TYR A 207 -0.89 -4.21 -37.79
C TYR A 207 -1.37 -2.79 -38.12
N GLY A 208 -0.50 -1.79 -38.02
CA GLY A 208 -0.81 -0.34 -38.11
C GLY A 208 -1.16 0.20 -39.49
N GLY A 209 -1.46 -0.66 -40.46
CA GLY A 209 -2.04 -0.28 -41.75
C GLY A 209 -3.55 -0.02 -41.62
N PHE A 210 -3.97 0.69 -40.58
CA PHE A 210 -5.39 1.00 -40.36
C PHE A 210 -5.82 2.17 -41.25
N SER A 211 -7.01 2.07 -41.84
CA SER A 211 -7.65 3.22 -42.49
C SER A 211 -7.94 4.32 -41.47
N PHE A 212 -8.17 5.56 -41.93
CA PHE A 212 -8.47 6.69 -41.05
C PHE A 212 -9.66 6.42 -40.12
N GLU A 213 -10.69 5.70 -40.60
CA GLU A 213 -11.87 5.35 -39.80
C GLU A 213 -11.51 4.38 -38.67
N ARG A 214 -10.71 3.35 -38.96
CA ARG A 214 -10.24 2.39 -37.96
C ARG A 214 -9.33 3.05 -36.93
N MET A 215 -8.46 3.95 -37.38
CA MET A 215 -7.59 4.73 -36.50
C MET A 215 -8.42 5.60 -35.55
N SER A 216 -9.41 6.33 -36.08
CA SER A 216 -10.29 7.20 -35.30
C SER A 216 -11.09 6.40 -34.26
N LEU A 217 -11.62 5.24 -34.64
CA LEU A 217 -12.31 4.34 -33.72
C LEU A 217 -11.38 3.83 -32.61
N LEU A 218 -10.16 3.39 -32.97
CA LEU A 218 -9.18 2.91 -31.99
C LEU A 218 -8.74 4.02 -31.02
N SER A 219 -8.53 5.23 -31.53
CA SER A 219 -8.23 6.40 -30.70
C SER A 219 -9.37 6.71 -29.73
N LEU A 220 -10.62 6.66 -30.17
CA LEU A 220 -11.78 6.85 -29.28
C LEU A 220 -11.84 5.77 -28.19
N LEU A 221 -11.64 4.50 -28.56
CA LEU A 221 -11.59 3.39 -27.59
C LEU A 221 -10.45 3.56 -26.57
N MET A 222 -9.28 4.03 -27.02
CA MET A 222 -8.16 4.32 -26.12
C MET A 222 -8.45 5.48 -25.18
N VAL A 223 -9.11 6.54 -25.64
CA VAL A 223 -9.53 7.66 -24.77
C VAL A 223 -10.51 7.17 -23.71
N ILE A 224 -11.52 6.37 -24.10
CA ILE A 224 -12.46 5.77 -23.15
C ILE A 224 -11.71 4.88 -22.15
N PHE A 225 -10.81 4.03 -22.63
CA PHE A 225 -10.02 3.13 -21.79
C PHE A 225 -9.13 3.87 -20.78
N ILE A 226 -8.40 4.89 -21.22
CA ILE A 226 -7.52 5.69 -20.36
C ILE A 226 -8.35 6.46 -19.32
N THR A 227 -9.45 7.09 -19.75
CA THR A 227 -10.35 7.84 -18.85
C THR A 227 -10.99 6.92 -17.81
N ALA A 228 -11.45 5.74 -18.23
CA ALA A 228 -11.98 4.70 -17.35
C ALA A 228 -10.93 4.22 -16.33
N THR A 229 -9.73 3.90 -16.80
CA THR A 229 -8.62 3.45 -15.94
C THR A 229 -8.25 4.54 -14.94
N TRP A 230 -8.22 5.79 -15.37
CA TRP A 230 -7.92 6.93 -14.50
C TRP A 230 -9.01 7.12 -13.45
N TYR A 231 -10.29 7.14 -13.84
CA TYR A 231 -11.41 7.22 -12.90
C TYR A 231 -11.36 6.09 -11.85
N LEU A 232 -11.13 4.84 -12.28
CA LEU A 232 -11.10 3.69 -11.39
C LEU A 232 -9.84 3.61 -10.51
N SER A 233 -8.78 4.32 -10.87
CA SER A 233 -7.58 4.44 -10.05
C SER A 233 -7.78 5.33 -8.82
N TYR A 234 -8.81 6.17 -8.80
CA TYR A 234 -9.14 6.96 -7.62
C TYR A 234 -9.79 6.11 -6.53
N PRO A 235 -9.56 6.45 -5.25
CA PRO A 235 -10.37 5.93 -4.16
C PRO A 235 -11.84 6.24 -4.41
N GLN A 236 -12.70 5.25 -4.16
CA GLN A 236 -14.12 5.30 -4.47
C GLN A 236 -14.93 4.89 -3.26
N LEU A 237 -16.00 5.64 -3.00
CA LEU A 237 -17.03 5.29 -2.04
C LEU A 237 -18.36 5.13 -2.78
N ASN A 238 -18.63 3.92 -3.24
CA ASN A 238 -19.85 3.57 -3.97
C ASN A 238 -20.33 2.16 -3.58
N LEU A 239 -21.42 1.69 -4.21
CA LEU A 239 -22.04 0.40 -3.90
C LEU A 239 -21.11 -0.81 -4.13
N LYS A 240 -20.12 -0.68 -5.04
CA LYS A 240 -19.18 -1.74 -5.42
C LYS A 240 -17.85 -1.66 -4.67
N VAL A 241 -17.32 -0.45 -4.50
CA VAL A 241 -16.03 -0.19 -3.85
C VAL A 241 -16.25 0.69 -2.63
N ARG A 242 -15.79 0.21 -1.47
CA ARG A 242 -15.83 0.94 -0.19
C ARG A 242 -14.43 1.33 0.25
N ASN A 243 -13.73 2.07 -0.61
CA ASN A 243 -12.39 2.58 -0.33
C ASN A 243 -12.42 4.11 -0.40
N ALA A 244 -12.92 4.75 0.65
CA ALA A 244 -12.80 6.19 0.80
C ALA A 244 -11.32 6.47 1.10
N GLY A 245 -10.60 7.02 0.12
CA GLY A 245 -9.25 7.52 0.35
C GLY A 245 -9.35 8.63 1.37
N ALA A 246 -9.02 8.33 2.62
CA ALA A 246 -9.15 9.29 3.70
C ALA A 246 -8.08 10.37 3.50
N SER A 247 -8.50 11.62 3.50
CA SER A 247 -7.61 12.78 3.58
C SER A 247 -8.01 13.58 4.82
N VAL A 248 -7.05 14.34 5.34
CA VAL A 248 -7.32 15.30 6.41
C VAL A 248 -8.34 16.31 5.90
N SER A 249 -9.50 16.34 6.55
CA SER A 249 -10.58 17.27 6.23
C SER A 249 -10.53 18.52 7.11
N ALA A 250 -11.23 19.59 6.70
CA ALA A 250 -11.38 20.78 7.54
C ALA A 250 -12.02 20.43 8.91
N THR A 251 -12.90 19.44 8.92
CA THR A 251 -13.54 18.90 10.12
C THR A 251 -12.53 18.24 11.06
N ASP A 252 -11.56 17.49 10.54
CA ASP A 252 -10.50 16.88 11.36
C ASP A 252 -9.65 17.95 12.06
N VAL A 253 -9.34 19.03 11.34
CA VAL A 253 -8.61 20.19 11.86
C VAL A 253 -9.42 20.91 12.95
N GLU A 254 -10.72 21.08 12.75
CA GLU A 254 -11.59 21.74 13.73
C GLU A 254 -11.73 20.91 15.02
N VAL A 255 -11.89 19.58 14.91
CA VAL A 255 -11.90 18.67 16.06
C VAL A 255 -10.56 18.72 16.82
N ALA A 256 -9.44 18.72 16.10
CA ALA A 256 -8.13 18.83 16.73
C ALA A 256 -7.97 20.14 17.50
N ARG A 257 -8.34 21.27 16.91
CA ARG A 257 -8.32 22.58 17.58
C ARG A 257 -9.27 22.66 18.76
N PHE A 258 -10.47 22.08 18.64
CA PHE A 258 -11.45 22.04 19.72
C PHE A 258 -10.90 21.28 20.93
N LEU A 259 -10.36 20.07 20.72
CA LEU A 259 -9.79 19.27 21.80
C LEU A 259 -8.54 19.92 22.39
N GLU A 260 -7.70 20.54 21.57
CA GLU A 260 -6.55 21.31 22.06
C GLU A 260 -6.99 22.52 22.90
N SER A 261 -8.07 23.21 22.53
CA SER A 261 -8.58 24.35 23.32
C SER A 261 -9.13 23.95 24.69
N ARG A 262 -9.41 22.67 24.89
CA ARG A 262 -9.88 22.09 26.15
C ARG A 262 -8.73 21.59 27.03
N TYR A 263 -7.51 21.61 26.50
CA TYR A 263 -6.30 21.35 27.26
C TYR A 263 -6.02 22.51 28.22
N ASP A 264 -6.46 22.38 29.48
CA ASP A 264 -6.11 23.33 30.56
C ASP A 264 -4.87 22.88 31.35
N GLY A 265 -3.90 22.27 30.65
CA GLY A 265 -2.68 21.72 31.25
C GLY A 265 -2.81 20.29 31.80
N GLU A 266 -3.99 19.68 31.74
CA GLU A 266 -4.21 18.28 32.12
C GLU A 266 -4.03 17.32 30.93
N SER A 267 -3.28 16.23 31.13
CA SER A 267 -3.08 15.20 30.11
C SER A 267 -4.41 14.50 29.75
N PHE A 268 -4.68 14.41 28.45
CA PHE A 268 -5.84 13.70 27.90
C PHE A 268 -5.42 12.74 26.80
N LEU A 269 -6.26 11.75 26.53
CA LEU A 269 -6.08 10.82 25.41
C LEU A 269 -7.22 11.01 24.40
N VAL A 270 -6.90 10.98 23.10
CA VAL A 270 -7.87 11.00 22.02
C VAL A 270 -7.79 9.72 21.21
N LEU A 271 -8.89 8.97 21.23
CA LEU A 271 -9.11 7.80 20.39
C LEU A 271 -9.85 8.25 19.12
N SER A 272 -9.10 8.39 18.04
CA SER A 272 -9.60 8.82 16.73
C SER A 272 -8.98 8.02 15.59
N HIS A 273 -9.54 8.17 14.40
CA HIS A 273 -8.93 7.62 13.20
C HIS A 273 -7.70 8.42 12.77
N GLN A 274 -6.96 7.86 11.82
CA GLN A 274 -5.64 8.33 11.40
C GLN A 274 -5.61 9.80 10.91
N MET A 275 -6.65 10.30 10.22
CA MET A 275 -6.60 11.67 9.68
C MET A 275 -6.82 12.73 10.77
N THR A 276 -7.63 12.45 11.78
CA THR A 276 -7.79 13.37 12.92
C THR A 276 -6.50 13.45 13.74
N SER A 277 -5.80 12.32 13.89
CA SER A 277 -4.47 12.29 14.53
C SER A 277 -3.43 13.05 13.71
N ALA A 278 -3.47 12.94 12.37
CA ALA A 278 -2.60 13.73 11.49
C ALA A 278 -2.91 15.24 11.57
N ALA A 279 -4.18 15.62 11.66
CA ALA A 279 -4.60 17.01 11.86
C ALA A 279 -4.08 17.56 13.19
N ALA A 280 -4.17 16.78 14.27
CA ALA A 280 -3.63 17.18 15.57
C ALA A 280 -2.11 17.41 15.54
N ILE A 281 -1.34 16.54 14.87
CA ILE A 281 0.11 16.74 14.70
C ILE A 281 0.39 17.98 13.85
N GLN A 282 -0.41 18.25 12.82
CA GLN A 282 -0.26 19.44 11.99
C GLN A 282 -0.51 20.73 12.79
N GLU A 283 -1.55 20.75 13.63
CA GLU A 283 -1.96 21.94 14.38
C GLU A 283 -1.14 22.16 15.66
N SER A 284 -0.86 21.09 16.39
CA SER A 284 -0.22 21.13 17.71
C SER A 284 1.24 20.64 17.71
N GLY A 285 1.74 20.06 16.61
CA GLY A 285 3.06 19.44 16.53
C GLY A 285 3.18 18.16 17.37
N PHE A 286 4.41 17.79 17.73
CA PHE A 286 4.70 16.67 18.65
C PHE A 286 4.84 17.16 20.10
N ARG A 287 3.97 18.08 20.54
CA ARG A 287 4.15 18.77 21.83
C ARG A 287 3.81 17.92 23.04
N HIS A 288 2.81 17.05 22.94
CA HIS A 288 2.32 16.27 24.08
C HIS A 288 2.68 14.80 23.93
N TYR A 289 3.06 14.18 25.04
CA TYR A 289 3.30 12.75 25.12
C TYR A 289 2.73 12.22 26.41
N LEU A 290 2.03 11.10 26.31
CA LEU A 290 1.54 10.34 27.44
C LEU A 290 2.63 9.35 27.86
N LYS A 291 2.86 9.24 29.16
CA LYS A 291 3.67 8.16 29.73
C LYS A 291 2.73 6.97 29.94
N THR A 292 2.84 5.99 29.07
CA THR A 292 2.09 4.74 29.13
C THR A 292 2.97 3.62 29.66
N ASP A 293 2.36 2.47 29.94
CA ASP A 293 3.10 1.25 30.32
C ASP A 293 4.11 0.80 29.26
N ASP A 294 3.88 1.14 27.99
CA ASP A 294 4.75 0.79 26.86
C ASP A 294 5.75 1.91 26.51
N GLY A 295 5.81 2.99 27.30
CA GLY A 295 6.71 4.12 27.11
C GLY A 295 5.99 5.41 26.70
N LEU A 296 6.66 6.26 25.91
CA LEU A 296 6.06 7.52 25.46
C LEU A 296 5.16 7.27 24.25
N ALA A 297 3.89 7.65 24.37
CA ALA A 297 2.92 7.60 23.29
C ALA A 297 2.38 9.00 22.98
N LEU A 298 2.00 9.23 21.72
CA LEU A 298 1.26 10.44 21.38
C LEU A 298 -0.13 10.38 22.00
N TRP A 299 -0.63 11.53 22.41
CA TRP A 299 -1.96 11.69 23.03
C TRP A 299 -3.12 11.45 22.06
N TYR A 300 -2.82 11.24 20.77
CA TYR A 300 -3.76 10.74 19.78
C TYR A 300 -3.40 9.30 19.40
N ALA A 301 -4.41 8.44 19.28
CA ALA A 301 -4.23 7.09 18.75
C ALA A 301 -3.73 7.16 17.29
N ILE A 302 -2.58 6.53 17.00
CA ILE A 302 -1.96 6.51 15.68
C ILE A 302 -1.71 5.04 15.29
N PRO A 303 -1.96 4.66 14.03
CA PRO A 303 -1.89 3.30 13.50
C PRO A 303 -0.45 2.74 13.37
N THR A 304 0.41 2.93 14.37
CA THR A 304 1.81 2.47 14.37
C THR A 304 2.01 1.17 15.16
N GLY A 305 0.98 0.32 15.24
CA GLY A 305 1.05 -0.96 15.95
C GLY A 305 0.99 -0.89 17.49
N GLY A 306 0.96 0.32 18.09
CA GLY A 306 0.86 0.49 19.54
C GLY A 306 -0.54 0.20 20.12
N LYS A 307 -0.61 -0.10 21.42
CA LYS A 307 -1.86 -0.47 22.12
C LYS A 307 -2.97 0.57 22.01
N LEU A 308 -2.65 1.87 21.98
CA LEU A 308 -3.65 2.96 21.85
C LEU A 308 -4.53 2.83 20.60
N TYR A 309 -3.94 2.44 19.47
CA TYR A 309 -4.72 2.24 18.26
C TYR A 309 -5.57 0.96 18.34
N GLY A 310 -5.07 -0.07 19.02
CA GLY A 310 -5.87 -1.24 19.38
C GLY A 310 -7.11 -0.89 20.21
N TYR A 311 -6.97 0.02 21.18
CA TYR A 311 -8.10 0.54 21.96
C TYR A 311 -9.10 1.31 21.10
N PHE A 312 -8.62 2.18 20.22
CA PHE A 312 -9.48 2.85 19.25
C PHE A 312 -10.26 1.85 18.38
N LEU A 313 -9.60 0.79 17.89
CA LEU A 313 -10.25 -0.25 17.09
C LEU A 313 -11.35 -0.96 17.90
N ARG A 314 -11.09 -1.37 19.15
CA ARG A 314 -12.10 -1.98 20.04
C ARG A 314 -13.29 -1.05 20.27
N MET A 315 -13.03 0.22 20.59
CA MET A 315 -14.07 1.26 20.75
C MET A 315 -14.91 1.44 19.47
N SER A 316 -14.28 1.38 18.29
CA SER A 316 -14.94 1.56 16.99
C SER A 316 -15.76 0.34 16.52
N MET A 317 -15.42 -0.86 16.97
CA MET A 317 -16.08 -2.11 16.57
C MET A 317 -17.16 -2.54 17.56
N ASP A 318 -16.84 -2.52 18.85
CA ASP A 318 -17.68 -3.06 19.92
C ASP A 318 -18.44 -1.97 20.71
N GLY A 319 -17.96 -0.73 20.61
CA GLY A 319 -18.39 0.38 21.45
C GLY A 319 -17.67 0.41 22.81
N PRO A 320 -17.77 1.52 23.56
CA PRO A 320 -17.22 1.61 24.91
C PRO A 320 -17.96 0.71 25.90
N THR A 321 -17.22 0.20 26.87
CA THR A 321 -17.74 -0.40 28.11
C THR A 321 -16.96 0.17 29.31
N PRO A 322 -17.52 0.13 30.53
CA PRO A 322 -16.80 0.58 31.73
C PRO A 322 -15.44 -0.09 31.92
N GLU A 323 -15.36 -1.40 31.64
CA GLU A 323 -14.12 -2.16 31.77
C GLU A 323 -13.07 -1.68 30.77
N LEU A 324 -13.48 -1.47 29.51
CA LEU A 324 -12.58 -0.97 28.46
C LEU A 324 -12.09 0.45 28.75
N LEU A 325 -12.98 1.34 29.21
CA LEU A 325 -12.62 2.72 29.56
C LEU A 325 -11.65 2.77 30.76
N ASN A 326 -11.83 1.90 31.75
CA ASN A 326 -10.87 1.77 32.86
C ASN A 326 -9.52 1.26 32.38
N GLU A 327 -9.51 0.22 31.54
CA GLU A 327 -8.28 -0.33 30.94
C GLU A 327 -7.51 0.76 30.17
N ILE A 328 -8.21 1.57 29.39
CA ILE A 328 -7.62 2.68 28.61
C ILE A 328 -7.03 3.75 29.53
N ARG A 329 -7.77 4.16 30.56
CA ARG A 329 -7.33 5.20 31.52
C ARG A 329 -6.10 4.76 32.31
N GLU A 330 -6.10 3.51 32.78
CA GLU A 330 -4.95 2.91 33.47
C GLU A 330 -3.73 2.86 32.56
N PHE A 331 -3.89 2.34 31.34
CA PHE A 331 -2.78 2.23 30.39
C PHE A 331 -2.17 3.59 30.00
N ALA A 332 -3.02 4.59 29.76
CA ALA A 332 -2.58 5.92 29.33
C ALA A 332 -2.23 6.85 30.50
N ASN A 333 -2.55 6.46 31.73
CA ASN A 333 -2.43 7.27 32.95
C ASN A 333 -3.02 8.68 32.77
N VAL A 334 -4.24 8.75 32.25
CA VAL A 334 -5.00 9.99 32.06
C VAL A 334 -6.36 9.91 32.71
N ARG A 335 -6.86 11.06 33.17
CA ARG A 335 -8.22 11.22 33.64
C ARG A 335 -9.21 11.31 32.47
N HIS A 336 -8.88 12.15 31.50
CA HIS A 336 -9.77 12.45 30.37
C HIS A 336 -9.46 11.59 29.15
N VAL A 337 -10.47 10.85 28.68
CA VAL A 337 -10.44 10.13 27.40
C VAL A 337 -11.50 10.70 26.47
N TYR A 338 -11.10 11.06 25.26
CA TYR A 338 -11.98 11.49 24.19
C TYR A 338 -12.07 10.42 23.12
N PHE A 339 -13.29 10.11 22.69
CA PHE A 339 -13.56 9.22 21.55
C PHE A 339 -14.27 9.98 20.44
N VAL A 340 -13.67 9.97 19.25
CA VAL A 340 -14.24 10.64 18.07
C VAL A 340 -14.96 9.60 17.21
N THR A 341 -16.23 9.85 16.89
CA THR A 341 -17.05 9.01 16.01
C THR A 341 -17.36 9.70 14.69
N TYR A 342 -17.61 8.91 13.65
CA TYR A 342 -17.74 9.38 12.26
C TYR A 342 -19.05 8.87 11.66
N ASP A 343 -19.84 9.75 11.03
CA ASP A 343 -21.07 9.32 10.34
C ASP A 343 -20.82 8.31 9.22
N SER A 344 -19.63 8.34 8.63
CA SER A 344 -19.27 7.45 7.53
C SER A 344 -19.10 5.99 7.95
N TRP A 345 -19.04 5.70 9.24
CA TRP A 345 -18.88 4.33 9.73
C TRP A 345 -20.13 3.50 9.44
N PRO A 346 -19.99 2.25 8.93
CA PRO A 346 -21.13 1.38 8.63
C PRO A 346 -22.10 1.17 9.81
N ASN A 347 -21.57 1.15 11.04
CA ASN A 347 -22.34 0.96 12.28
C ASN A 347 -22.39 2.23 13.15
N ALA A 348 -22.28 3.42 12.54
CA ALA A 348 -22.19 4.70 13.26
C ALA A 348 -23.31 4.89 14.30
N GLY A 349 -24.56 4.51 13.98
CA GLY A 349 -25.70 4.63 14.89
C GLY A 349 -25.53 3.78 16.17
N PHE A 350 -25.12 2.52 16.02
CA PHE A 350 -24.87 1.62 17.16
C PHE A 350 -23.72 2.15 18.03
N ILE A 351 -22.60 2.50 17.40
CA ILE A 351 -21.40 2.98 18.12
C ILE A 351 -21.68 4.28 18.85
N ARG A 352 -22.41 5.22 18.24
CA ARG A 352 -22.81 6.47 18.89
C ARG A 352 -23.77 6.27 20.05
N SER A 353 -24.72 5.36 19.91
CA SER A 353 -25.64 5.03 21.01
C SER A 353 -24.88 4.47 22.21
N ARG A 354 -23.92 3.58 21.96
CA ARG A 354 -23.05 3.02 23.01
C ARG A 354 -22.14 4.09 23.62
N ALA A 355 -21.50 4.90 22.79
CA ALA A 355 -20.64 6.00 23.23
C ALA A 355 -21.38 7.00 24.11
N ALA A 356 -22.57 7.44 23.70
CA ALA A 356 -23.39 8.35 24.47
C ALA A 356 -23.87 7.76 25.82
N SER A 357 -24.01 6.44 25.92
CA SER A 357 -24.54 5.79 27.13
C SER A 357 -23.57 5.81 28.31
N PHE A 358 -22.27 5.97 28.04
CA PHE A 358 -21.22 5.95 29.06
C PHE A 358 -20.41 7.25 29.12
N ALA A 359 -20.69 8.21 28.23
CA ALA A 359 -19.97 9.48 28.17
C ALA A 359 -20.53 10.47 29.20
N ASP A 360 -19.63 11.21 29.85
CA ASP A 360 -19.97 12.30 30.76
C ASP A 360 -20.43 13.53 29.98
N ALA A 361 -19.86 13.74 28.79
CA ALA A 361 -20.25 14.79 27.87
C ALA A 361 -20.11 14.38 26.40
N SER A 362 -20.86 15.05 25.53
CA SER A 362 -20.73 14.90 24.09
C SER A 362 -20.75 16.25 23.38
N TYR A 363 -19.94 16.36 22.33
CA TYR A 363 -19.75 17.60 21.59
C TYR A 363 -19.93 17.33 20.10
N GLY A 364 -20.85 18.07 19.49
CA GLY A 364 -20.92 18.20 18.04
C GLY A 364 -20.15 19.44 17.63
N VAL A 365 -19.17 19.28 16.74
CA VAL A 365 -18.49 20.42 16.12
C VAL A 365 -19.41 20.94 14.99
N GLN A 366 -19.70 22.24 14.91
CA GLN A 366 -20.80 22.76 14.09
C GLN A 366 -20.64 22.42 12.60
N GLY A 367 -21.69 21.86 11.98
CA GLY A 367 -21.67 21.46 10.57
C GLY A 367 -20.83 20.22 10.27
N THR A 368 -20.24 19.60 11.31
CA THR A 368 -19.43 18.40 11.15
C THR A 368 -20.25 17.12 11.25
N LYS A 369 -19.76 16.08 10.58
CA LYS A 369 -20.25 14.71 10.66
C LYS A 369 -19.58 13.90 11.79
N LEU A 370 -18.86 14.59 12.67
CA LEU A 370 -18.11 14.01 13.77
C LEU A 370 -18.75 14.35 15.10
N VAL A 371 -18.74 13.38 16.02
CA VAL A 371 -19.19 13.59 17.40
C VAL A 371 -18.09 13.13 18.33
N ILE A 372 -17.75 13.98 19.30
CA ILE A 372 -16.74 13.73 20.31
C ILE A 372 -17.46 13.35 21.60
N TYR A 373 -17.01 12.26 22.22
CA TYR A 373 -17.49 11.81 23.52
C TYR A 373 -16.36 11.90 24.53
N GLU A 374 -16.64 12.46 25.70
CA GLU A 374 -15.71 12.60 26.82
C GLU A 374 -16.07 11.59 27.91
N TYR A 375 -15.03 10.97 28.48
CA TYR A 375 -15.11 10.06 29.62
C TYR A 375 -14.11 10.53 30.68
N GLU A 376 -14.58 10.68 31.91
CA GLU A 376 -13.82 11.13 33.08
C GLU A 376 -13.66 10.06 34.16
#